data_AF-A0A8F6YC52-F1
#
_entry.id   AF-A0A8F6YC52-F1
#
_cell.length_a   1.000
_cell.length_b   1.000
_cell.length_c   1.000
_cell.angle_alpha   90.00
_cell.angle_beta   90.00
_cell.angle_gamma   90.00
#
_symmetry.space_group_name_H-M   'P 1'
#
loop_
_entity.id
_entity.type
_entity.pdbx_description
1 polymer ?
#
loop_
_entity_poly.entity_id
_entity_poly.type
_entity_poly.pdbx_seq_one_letter_code
_entity_poly.pdbx_strand_id
1 'polypeptide(L)'
;MTLDLSLGELQALCTKAARGAGRAVGVAEDAGHAVRWLCARELDGAGALVALLQATDGRTATELAPDPETLAAPRDALCPLALGAYLSDADLTPDGPVGPVHAPLLLRPFLVAMGRDLAPLEASSKPHGPQMVRLMACAIASDARATRAHPDADSLDALHVFAARTYAPATEASRAGAGSGLSDND
;
A
#
# COMPACT_ATOMS: atom_id res chain seq x y z
N MET A 1 -15.38 8.76 -13.88
CA MET A 1 -16.41 8.82 -12.81
C MET A 1 -15.66 8.57 -11.50
N THR A 2 -15.52 9.57 -10.64
CA THR A 2 -14.88 9.40 -9.32
C THR A 2 -15.89 8.75 -8.38
N LEU A 3 -15.51 7.62 -7.78
CA LEU A 3 -16.38 6.90 -6.84
C LEU A 3 -16.04 7.34 -5.42
N ASP A 4 -17.07 7.51 -4.61
CA ASP A 4 -16.97 8.12 -3.29
C ASP A 4 -17.02 7.05 -2.19
N LEU A 5 -15.88 6.81 -1.55
CA LEU A 5 -15.70 5.80 -0.50
C LEU A 5 -15.38 6.47 0.83
N SER A 6 -15.84 5.89 1.95
CA SER A 6 -15.26 6.26 3.24
C SER A 6 -13.79 5.86 3.30
N LEU A 7 -12.99 6.60 4.08
CA LEU A 7 -11.58 6.25 4.27
C LEU A 7 -11.36 4.85 4.86
N GLY A 8 -12.31 4.36 5.68
CA GLY A 8 -12.25 3.01 6.25
C GLY A 8 -12.50 1.92 5.20
N GLU A 9 -13.47 2.12 4.31
CA GLU A 9 -13.74 1.21 3.19
C GLU A 9 -12.55 1.15 2.22
N LEU A 10 -11.98 2.31 1.88
CA LEU A 10 -10.80 2.37 1.03
C LEU A 10 -9.61 1.65 1.68
N GLN A 11 -9.35 1.88 2.96
CA GLN A 11 -8.30 1.16 3.70
C GLN A 11 -8.49 -0.35 3.62
N ALA A 12 -9.70 -0.83 3.95
CA ALA A 12 -9.99 -2.27 3.95
C ALA A 12 -9.84 -2.89 2.56
N LEU A 13 -10.26 -2.18 1.50
CA LEU A 13 -10.06 -2.60 0.12
C LEU A 13 -8.58 -2.67 -0.24
N CYS A 14 -7.80 -1.63 0.09
CA CYS A 14 -6.36 -1.57 -0.19
C CYS A 14 -5.58 -2.67 0.54
N THR A 15 -5.92 -2.97 1.79
CA THR A 15 -5.32 -4.09 2.54
C THR A 15 -5.63 -5.42 1.88
N LYS A 16 -6.88 -5.64 1.41
CA LYS A 16 -7.21 -6.87 0.66
C LYS A 16 -6.49 -6.94 -0.68
N ALA A 17 -6.39 -5.84 -1.41
CA ALA A 17 -5.66 -5.76 -2.66
C ALA A 17 -4.18 -6.12 -2.47
N ALA A 18 -3.52 -5.55 -1.46
CA ALA A 18 -2.12 -5.87 -1.15
C ALA A 18 -1.95 -7.35 -0.76
N ARG A 19 -2.86 -7.94 0.04
CA ARG A 19 -2.85 -9.38 0.33
C ARG A 19 -3.04 -10.22 -0.94
N GLY A 20 -3.95 -9.81 -1.83
CA GLY A 20 -4.20 -10.48 -3.11
C GLY A 20 -3.03 -10.39 -4.09
N ALA A 21 -2.17 -9.38 -3.95
CA ALA A 21 -0.87 -9.29 -4.64
C ALA A 21 0.25 -10.11 -3.96
N GLY A 22 -0.08 -10.91 -2.94
CA GLY A 22 0.87 -11.77 -2.24
C GLY A 22 1.73 -11.04 -1.20
N ARG A 23 1.36 -9.84 -0.74
CA ARG A 23 2.10 -9.15 0.33
C ARG A 23 1.86 -9.81 1.69
N ALA A 24 2.90 -9.83 2.51
CA ALA A 24 2.82 -10.27 3.90
C ALA A 24 1.76 -9.45 4.67
N VAL A 25 1.17 -10.06 5.69
CA VAL A 25 0.03 -9.48 6.42
C VAL A 25 0.33 -8.07 6.94
N GLY A 26 1.48 -7.87 7.60
CA GLY A 26 1.91 -6.56 8.10
C GLY A 26 2.06 -5.53 6.98
N VAL A 27 2.78 -5.88 5.89
CA VAL A 27 2.97 -4.98 4.73
C VAL A 27 1.64 -4.60 4.08
N ALA A 28 0.66 -5.51 4.06
CA ALA A 28 -0.66 -5.22 3.52
C ALA A 28 -1.50 -4.31 4.43
N GLU A 29 -1.33 -4.42 5.74
CA GLU A 29 -1.95 -3.50 6.71
C GLU A 29 -1.34 -2.11 6.58
N ASP A 30 -0.01 -2.03 6.50
CA ASP A 30 0.73 -0.81 6.25
C ASP A 30 0.31 -0.14 4.94
N ALA A 31 0.08 -0.92 3.88
CA ALA A 31 -0.45 -0.40 2.61
C ALA A 31 -1.78 0.33 2.81
N GLY A 32 -2.73 -0.30 3.52
CA GLY A 32 -4.03 0.30 3.81
C GLY A 32 -3.91 1.56 4.67
N HIS A 33 -3.08 1.53 5.70
CA HIS A 33 -2.82 2.69 6.57
C HIS A 33 -2.18 3.84 5.80
N ALA A 34 -1.21 3.56 4.92
CA ALA A 34 -0.54 4.54 4.10
C ALA A 34 -1.51 5.22 3.13
N VAL A 35 -2.31 4.45 2.39
CA VAL A 35 -3.32 4.99 1.48
C VAL A 35 -4.33 5.85 2.23
N ARG A 36 -4.84 5.38 3.37
CA ARG A 36 -5.76 6.17 4.19
C ARG A 36 -5.15 7.50 4.62
N TRP A 37 -3.90 7.49 5.07
CA TRP A 37 -3.21 8.70 5.52
C TRP A 37 -3.04 9.72 4.39
N LEU A 38 -2.71 9.24 3.19
CA LEU A 38 -2.53 10.05 1.98
C LEU A 38 -3.85 10.64 1.50
N CYS A 39 -4.89 9.82 1.35
CA CYS A 39 -6.20 10.28 0.88
C CYS A 39 -6.89 11.21 1.87
N ALA A 40 -6.68 11.04 3.18
CA ALA A 40 -7.14 12.02 4.17
C ALA A 40 -6.56 13.43 3.96
N ARG A 41 -5.46 13.55 3.19
CA ARG A 41 -4.78 14.80 2.83
C ARG A 41 -4.89 15.11 1.34
N GLU A 42 -5.88 14.53 0.68
CA GLU A 42 -6.18 14.76 -0.75
C GLU A 42 -5.01 14.38 -1.69
N LEU A 43 -4.14 13.47 -1.24
CA LEU A 43 -3.09 12.88 -2.06
C LEU A 43 -3.59 11.58 -2.70
N ASP A 44 -3.08 11.27 -3.90
CA ASP A 44 -3.45 10.07 -4.66
C ASP A 44 -2.78 8.80 -4.10
N GLY A 45 -3.20 8.39 -2.90
CA GLY A 45 -2.73 7.16 -2.27
C GLY A 45 -3.19 5.90 -3.03
N ALA A 46 -4.42 5.91 -3.56
CA ALA A 46 -4.98 4.76 -4.25
C ALA A 46 -4.25 4.47 -5.57
N GLY A 47 -4.04 5.49 -6.40
CA GLY A 47 -3.26 5.36 -7.64
C GLY A 47 -1.81 4.97 -7.38
N ALA A 48 -1.19 5.52 -6.33
CA ALA A 48 0.16 5.12 -5.91
C ALA A 48 0.25 3.64 -5.53
N LEU A 49 -0.73 3.13 -4.77
CA LEU A 49 -0.79 1.71 -4.42
C LEU A 49 -1.01 0.83 -5.66
N VAL A 50 -1.94 1.20 -6.55
CA VAL A 50 -2.20 0.44 -7.78
C VAL A 50 -0.94 0.34 -8.64
N ALA A 51 -0.24 1.45 -8.84
CA ALA A 51 1.02 1.47 -9.58
C ALA A 51 2.07 0.57 -8.94
N LEU A 52 2.20 0.58 -7.61
CA LEU A 52 3.07 -0.34 -6.89
C LEU A 52 2.67 -1.80 -7.13
N LEU A 53 1.40 -2.16 -6.92
CA LEU A 53 0.92 -3.54 -7.04
C LEU A 53 1.10 -4.08 -8.48
N GLN A 54 0.80 -3.27 -9.49
CA GLN A 54 1.00 -3.64 -10.90
C GLN A 54 2.47 -3.81 -11.25
N ALA A 55 3.34 -2.90 -10.79
CA ALA A 55 4.79 -2.97 -11.08
C ALA A 55 5.49 -4.14 -10.39
N THR A 56 4.89 -4.66 -9.30
CA THR A 56 5.52 -5.66 -8.44
C THR A 56 4.70 -6.96 -8.31
N ASP A 57 3.71 -7.16 -9.19
CA ASP A 57 2.90 -8.38 -9.20
C ASP A 57 3.78 -9.61 -9.44
N GLY A 58 3.56 -10.68 -8.68
CA GLY A 58 4.37 -11.91 -8.73
C GLY A 58 5.79 -11.79 -8.13
N ARG A 59 6.20 -10.62 -7.61
CA ARG A 59 7.51 -10.44 -6.96
C ARG A 59 7.46 -10.82 -5.49
N THR A 60 8.54 -11.45 -5.02
CA THR A 60 8.68 -11.88 -3.63
C THR A 60 9.13 -10.74 -2.70
N ALA A 61 8.95 -10.90 -1.39
CA ALA A 61 9.37 -9.89 -0.41
C ALA A 61 10.88 -9.60 -0.45
N THR A 62 11.70 -10.64 -0.64
CA THR A 62 13.17 -10.53 -0.72
C THR A 62 13.65 -9.80 -1.97
N GLU A 63 12.87 -9.78 -3.04
CA GLU A 63 13.20 -9.04 -4.26
C GLU A 63 12.88 -7.53 -4.17
N LEU A 64 12.12 -7.13 -3.15
CA LEU A 64 11.58 -5.78 -3.00
C LEU A 64 12.05 -5.07 -1.72
N ALA A 65 12.56 -5.81 -0.74
CA ALA A 65 13.06 -5.28 0.52
C ALA A 65 14.42 -4.59 0.34
N PRO A 66 14.74 -3.55 1.13
CA PRO A 66 16.06 -2.95 1.12
C PRO A 66 17.13 -3.92 1.61
N ASP A 67 18.31 -3.84 1.01
CA ASP A 67 19.51 -4.41 1.61
C ASP A 67 19.79 -3.73 2.97
N PRO A 68 19.95 -4.48 4.08
CA PRO A 68 20.06 -3.89 5.41
C PRO A 68 21.31 -3.03 5.65
N GLU A 69 22.36 -3.17 4.85
CA GLU A 69 23.61 -2.42 5.03
C GLU A 69 23.67 -1.22 4.09
N THR A 70 23.19 -1.39 2.86
CA THR A 70 23.35 -0.42 1.77
C THR A 70 22.08 0.33 1.40
N LEU A 71 20.92 -0.12 1.85
CA LEU A 71 19.58 0.36 1.42
C LEU A 71 19.37 0.28 -0.10
N ALA A 72 20.13 -0.55 -0.80
CA ALA A 72 19.99 -0.75 -2.23
C ALA A 72 18.82 -1.67 -2.57
N ALA A 73 18.26 -1.51 -3.77
CA ALA A 73 17.31 -2.47 -4.32
C ALA A 73 18.03 -3.78 -4.72
N PRO A 74 17.52 -4.97 -4.32
CA PRO A 74 18.08 -6.25 -4.74
C PRO A 74 17.96 -6.51 -6.25
N ARG A 75 17.00 -5.83 -6.91
CA ARG A 75 16.76 -5.88 -8.36
C ARG A 75 16.54 -4.46 -8.91
N ASP A 76 15.31 -4.16 -9.31
CA ASP A 76 14.97 -2.97 -10.11
C ASP A 76 14.70 -1.75 -9.21
N ALA A 77 13.84 -1.93 -8.21
CA ALA A 77 13.46 -0.88 -7.28
C ALA A 77 12.88 -1.47 -5.98
N LEU A 78 12.97 -0.68 -4.91
CA LEU A 78 12.44 -0.99 -3.60
C LEU A 78 10.92 -0.84 -3.55
N CYS A 79 10.29 -1.66 -2.72
CA CYS A 79 8.93 -1.42 -2.26
C CYS A 79 8.94 -0.28 -1.23
N PRO A 80 8.14 0.78 -1.43
CA PRO A 80 8.11 1.92 -0.49
C PRO A 80 7.58 1.51 0.89
N LEU A 81 6.70 0.51 0.97
CA LEU A 81 6.18 0.03 2.25
C LEU A 81 7.23 -0.74 3.05
N ALA A 82 8.02 -1.59 2.37
CA ALA A 82 9.10 -2.33 3.02
C ALA A 82 10.24 -1.41 3.46
N LEU A 83 10.60 -0.44 2.60
CA LEU A 83 11.58 0.58 2.95
C LEU A 83 11.08 1.47 4.10
N GLY A 84 9.82 1.92 4.06
CA GLY A 84 9.23 2.76 5.11
C GLY A 84 9.20 2.06 6.47
N ALA A 85 8.79 0.79 6.50
CA ALA A 85 8.83 -0.04 7.70
C ALA A 85 10.27 -0.20 8.22
N TYR A 86 11.22 -0.56 7.34
CA TYR A 86 12.63 -0.71 7.73
C TYR A 86 13.21 0.58 8.33
N LEU A 87 13.00 1.73 7.68
CA LEU A 87 13.51 3.03 8.17
C LEU A 87 12.88 3.41 9.52
N SER A 88 11.57 3.16 9.67
CA SER A 88 10.85 3.42 10.92
C SER A 88 11.36 2.55 12.05
N ASP A 89 11.53 1.25 11.82
CA ASP A 89 11.99 0.29 12.83
C ASP A 89 13.45 0.55 13.24
N ALA A 90 14.28 0.98 12.28
CA ALA A 90 15.69 1.30 12.53
C ALA A 90 15.91 2.72 13.08
N ASP A 91 14.87 3.56 13.18
CA ASP A 91 14.97 5.02 13.38
C ASP A 91 16.06 5.66 12.49
N LEU A 92 16.11 5.23 11.22
CA LEU A 92 17.17 5.59 10.29
C LEU A 92 16.71 6.70 9.35
N THR A 93 17.48 7.78 9.28
CA THR A 93 17.34 8.81 8.25
C THR A 93 18.60 8.84 7.39
N PRO A 94 18.55 8.28 6.16
CA PRO A 94 19.72 8.27 5.28
C PRO A 94 20.13 9.68 4.85
N ASP A 95 21.42 10.00 4.99
CA ASP A 95 22.01 11.28 4.54
C ASP A 95 22.15 11.35 3.00
N GLY A 96 22.03 10.19 2.34
CA GLY A 96 22.21 9.99 0.91
C GLY A 96 20.91 9.74 0.13
N PRO A 97 21.02 9.60 -1.21
CA PRO A 97 19.91 9.11 -2.02
C PRO A 97 19.62 7.63 -1.70
N VAL A 98 18.35 7.24 -1.74
CA VAL A 98 17.87 5.87 -1.52
C VAL A 98 17.05 5.43 -2.73
N GLY A 99 17.20 4.18 -3.17
CA GLY A 99 16.40 3.60 -4.24
C GLY A 99 17.19 3.10 -5.45
N PRO A 100 16.53 2.92 -6.62
CA PRO A 100 15.18 3.41 -6.96
C PRO A 100 14.05 2.86 -6.08
N VAL A 101 12.97 3.62 -5.87
CA VAL A 101 11.79 3.24 -5.07
C VAL A 101 10.52 3.41 -5.89
N HIS A 102 9.68 2.36 -5.95
CA HIS A 102 8.36 2.45 -6.59
C HIS A 102 7.42 3.39 -5.82
N ALA A 103 6.61 4.18 -6.53
CA ALA A 103 5.58 5.05 -5.95
C ALA A 103 5.98 5.70 -4.59
N PRO A 104 7.04 6.54 -4.56
CA PRO A 104 7.62 7.08 -3.33
C PRO A 104 6.63 7.80 -2.41
N LEU A 105 5.53 8.32 -2.94
CA LEU A 105 4.42 8.88 -2.16
C LEU A 105 4.00 8.00 -0.97
N LEU A 106 4.05 6.67 -1.12
CA LEU A 106 3.70 5.70 -0.08
C LEU A 106 4.69 5.65 1.10
N LEU A 107 5.89 6.24 0.98
CA LEU A 107 6.85 6.37 2.10
C LEU A 107 6.43 7.44 3.11
N ARG A 108 5.71 8.46 2.66
CA ARG A 108 5.44 9.67 3.44
C ARG A 108 4.79 9.41 4.81
N PRO A 109 3.81 8.51 4.97
CA PRO A 109 3.20 8.21 6.26
C PRO A 109 4.19 7.67 7.30
N PHE A 110 5.16 6.86 6.88
CA PHE A 110 6.18 6.29 7.75
C PHE A 110 7.15 7.36 8.24
N LEU A 111 7.62 8.21 7.33
CA LEU A 111 8.54 9.30 7.67
C LEU A 111 7.94 10.27 8.68
N VAL A 112 6.66 10.62 8.50
CA VAL A 112 5.92 11.45 9.46
C VAL A 112 5.74 10.76 10.80
N ALA A 113 5.49 9.43 10.81
CA ALA A 113 5.35 8.66 12.04
C ALA A 113 6.64 8.61 12.87
N MET A 114 7.81 8.71 12.23
CA MET A 114 9.11 8.82 12.89
C MET A 114 9.35 10.18 13.58
N GLY A 115 8.34 11.06 13.63
CA GLY A 115 8.47 12.43 14.13
C GLY A 115 9.34 13.30 13.22
N ARG A 116 9.53 12.87 11.97
CA ARG A 116 10.29 13.61 10.98
C ARG A 116 9.30 14.35 10.11
N ASP A 117 9.38 15.67 10.12
CA ASP A 117 8.81 16.52 9.07
C ASP A 117 9.63 16.28 7.80
N LEU A 118 9.57 15.08 7.21
CA LEU A 118 10.28 14.71 5.99
C LEU A 118 9.24 14.35 4.93
N ALA A 119 9.47 14.81 3.70
CA ALA A 119 8.76 14.30 2.54
C ALA A 119 9.78 13.74 1.53
N PRO A 120 9.44 12.67 0.82
CA PRO A 120 10.19 12.28 -0.36
C PRO A 120 10.15 13.44 -1.37
N LEU A 121 11.32 13.93 -1.79
CA LEU A 121 11.41 14.89 -2.89
C LEU A 121 11.14 14.15 -4.21
N GLU A 122 9.96 14.32 -4.80
CA GLU A 122 9.66 13.83 -6.16
C GLU A 122 10.33 14.77 -7.18
N ALA A 123 11.08 14.22 -8.13
CA ALA A 123 11.65 14.98 -9.25
C ALA A 123 11.37 14.32 -10.63
N SER A 124 10.44 13.37 -10.71
CA SER A 124 10.09 12.73 -11.99
C SER A 124 8.67 13.06 -12.46
N SER A 125 8.55 13.37 -13.75
CA SER A 125 7.33 13.76 -14.44
C SER A 125 6.34 12.61 -14.71
N LYS A 126 6.63 11.38 -14.25
CA LYS A 126 5.71 10.25 -14.32
C LYS A 126 5.17 9.94 -12.92
N PRO A 127 3.86 10.13 -12.67
CA PRO A 127 3.29 9.76 -11.38
C PRO A 127 3.53 8.27 -11.13
N HIS A 128 4.13 7.96 -9.99
CA HIS A 128 4.30 6.61 -9.43
C HIS A 128 5.36 5.67 -10.06
N GLY A 129 6.20 6.14 -10.99
CA GLY A 129 7.35 5.36 -11.48
C GLY A 129 8.43 5.14 -10.41
N PRO A 130 9.33 4.14 -10.57
CA PRO A 130 10.47 3.99 -9.67
C PRO A 130 11.42 5.20 -9.77
N GLN A 131 11.77 5.79 -8.63
CA GLN A 131 12.55 7.02 -8.54
C GLN A 131 13.63 6.91 -7.47
N MET A 132 14.79 7.52 -7.73
CA MET A 132 15.76 7.77 -6.67
C MET A 132 15.19 8.86 -5.75
N VAL A 133 15.16 8.60 -4.44
CA VAL A 133 14.58 9.54 -3.46
C VAL A 133 15.66 10.08 -2.56
N ARG A 134 15.51 11.34 -2.16
CA ARG A 134 16.26 11.93 -1.04
C ARG A 134 15.25 12.34 0.02
N LEU A 135 15.49 11.92 1.25
CA LEU A 135 14.67 12.38 2.38
C LEU A 135 15.08 13.81 2.71
N MET A 136 14.14 14.74 2.62
CA MET A 136 14.36 16.15 2.94
C MET A 136 13.32 16.64 3.91
N ALA A 137 13.72 17.61 4.75
CA ALA A 137 12.80 18.30 5.63
C ALA A 137 11.66 18.92 4.82
N CYS A 138 10.42 18.53 5.13
CA CYS A 138 9.20 19.02 4.56
C CYS A 138 8.19 19.23 5.67
N ALA A 139 7.74 20.48 5.84
CA ALA A 139 6.62 20.80 6.70
C ALA A 139 5.41 19.97 6.24
N ILE A 140 4.84 19.19 7.16
CA ILE A 140 3.63 18.40 6.88
C ILE A 140 2.49 19.35 6.56
N ALA A 141 1.95 19.27 5.34
CA ALA A 141 0.83 20.10 4.94
C ALA A 141 -0.47 19.61 5.61
N SER A 142 -1.03 20.52 6.42
CA SER A 142 -2.40 20.58 6.97
C SER A 142 -2.89 19.47 7.90
N ASP A 143 -3.53 19.90 8.99
CA ASP A 143 -4.32 19.08 9.92
C ASP A 143 -5.76 18.85 9.42
N ALA A 144 -6.15 19.48 8.30
CA ALA A 144 -7.44 19.23 7.67
C ALA A 144 -7.44 17.80 7.09
N ARG A 145 -8.29 16.95 7.67
CA ARG A 145 -8.43 15.55 7.28
C ARG A 145 -9.76 15.35 6.58
N ALA A 146 -9.72 15.10 5.27
CA ALA A 146 -10.87 14.59 4.55
C ALA A 146 -11.38 13.31 5.23
N THR A 147 -12.68 13.08 5.20
CA THR A 147 -13.31 11.88 5.78
C THR A 147 -13.64 10.83 4.72
N ARG A 148 -13.56 11.22 3.44
CA ARG A 148 -13.91 10.43 2.26
C ARG A 148 -12.78 10.51 1.25
N ALA A 149 -12.72 9.51 0.38
CA ALA A 149 -11.75 9.43 -0.70
C ALA A 149 -12.45 9.29 -2.04
N HIS A 150 -11.79 9.81 -3.07
CA HIS A 150 -12.30 9.85 -4.44
C HIS A 150 -11.28 9.22 -5.41
N PRO A 151 -10.97 7.93 -5.27
CA PRO A 151 -10.12 7.25 -6.26
C PRO A 151 -10.76 7.35 -7.65
N ASP A 152 -9.93 7.42 -8.68
CA ASP A 152 -10.38 7.28 -10.05
C ASP A 152 -10.89 5.86 -10.32
N ALA A 153 -11.70 5.71 -11.36
CA ALA A 153 -12.36 4.43 -11.66
C ALA A 153 -11.35 3.32 -11.99
N ASP A 154 -10.27 3.64 -12.71
CA ASP A 154 -9.28 2.64 -13.13
C ASP A 154 -8.50 2.10 -11.92
N SER A 155 -8.12 2.99 -11.00
CA SER A 155 -7.50 2.61 -9.74
C SER A 155 -8.43 1.75 -8.88
N LEU A 156 -9.70 2.11 -8.80
CA LEU A 156 -10.66 1.32 -8.03
C LEU A 156 -10.85 -0.07 -8.61
N ASP A 157 -11.03 -0.19 -9.93
CA ASP A 157 -11.19 -1.46 -10.62
C ASP A 157 -9.95 -2.35 -10.42
N ALA A 158 -8.75 -1.78 -10.53
CA ALA A 158 -7.51 -2.51 -10.28
C ALA A 158 -7.40 -3.02 -8.84
N LEU A 159 -7.79 -2.21 -7.84
CA LEU A 159 -7.83 -2.65 -6.44
C LEU A 159 -8.80 -3.81 -6.23
N HIS A 160 -9.97 -3.77 -6.87
CA HIS A 160 -10.94 -4.86 -6.82
C HIS A 160 -10.40 -6.15 -7.47
N VAL A 161 -9.69 -6.05 -8.60
CA VAL A 161 -9.03 -7.19 -9.26
C VAL A 161 -8.02 -7.86 -8.34
N PHE A 162 -7.16 -7.09 -7.67
CA PHE A 162 -6.21 -7.65 -6.72
C PHE A 162 -6.93 -8.23 -5.49
N ALA A 163 -7.89 -7.50 -4.92
CA ALA A 163 -8.63 -7.97 -3.74
C ALA A 163 -9.39 -9.28 -4.00
N ALA A 164 -9.87 -9.49 -5.23
CA ALA A 164 -10.56 -10.71 -5.63
C ALA A 164 -9.70 -11.98 -5.47
N ARG A 165 -8.37 -11.86 -5.53
CA ARG A 165 -7.42 -12.97 -5.35
C ARG A 165 -7.37 -13.49 -3.89
N THR A 166 -8.00 -12.78 -2.94
CA THR A 166 -8.09 -13.20 -1.53
C THR A 166 -9.29 -14.09 -1.21
N TYR A 167 -10.24 -14.22 -2.13
CA TYR A 167 -11.43 -15.06 -1.90
C TYR A 167 -11.10 -16.53 -2.10
N ALA A 168 -11.59 -17.38 -1.20
CA ALA A 168 -11.56 -18.82 -1.41
C ALA A 168 -12.44 -19.18 -2.63
N PRO A 169 -11.98 -20.09 -3.52
CA PRO A 169 -12.85 -20.59 -4.57
C PRO A 169 -14.10 -21.22 -3.93
N ALA A 170 -15.28 -20.90 -4.48
CA ALA A 170 -16.53 -21.50 -4.03
C ALA A 170 -16.53 -22.99 -4.39
N THR A 171 -15.99 -23.84 -3.53
CA THR A 171 -16.04 -25.29 -3.71
C THR A 171 -17.44 -25.79 -3.34
N GLU A 172 -17.97 -26.77 -4.10
CA GLU A 172 -19.26 -27.41 -3.82
C GLU A 172 -19.31 -28.04 -2.41
N ALA A 173 -18.15 -28.40 -1.85
CA ALA A 173 -18.01 -28.88 -0.47
C ALA A 173 -18.51 -27.87 0.59
N SER A 174 -18.45 -26.55 0.34
CA SER A 174 -19.02 -25.54 1.24
C SER A 174 -20.56 -25.50 1.20
N ARG A 175 -21.21 -26.07 0.17
CA ARG A 175 -22.68 -26.11 0.07
C ARG A 175 -23.30 -27.37 0.67
N ALA A 176 -22.58 -28.49 0.65
CA ALA A 176 -23.09 -29.79 1.09
C ALA A 176 -23.26 -29.92 2.62
N GLY A 177 -22.63 -29.06 3.42
CA GLY A 177 -22.64 -29.13 4.89
C GLY A 177 -23.61 -28.21 5.61
N ALA A 178 -24.39 -27.37 4.90
CA ALA A 178 -25.34 -26.43 5.50
C ALA A 178 -26.80 -26.93 5.45
N GLY A 179 -27.01 -28.22 5.20
CA GLY A 179 -28.31 -28.87 5.31
C GLY A 179 -28.53 -29.35 6.74
N SER A 180 -29.43 -28.68 7.47
CA SER A 180 -30.10 -29.21 8.66
C SER A 180 -30.77 -30.54 8.28
N GLY A 181 -30.07 -31.65 8.55
CA GLY A 181 -30.56 -32.99 8.35
C GLY A 181 -31.05 -33.56 9.68
N LEU A 182 -32.33 -33.96 9.67
CA LEU A 182 -33.05 -34.80 10.64
C LEU A 182 -33.91 -34.01 11.66
N SER A 183 -35.18 -33.93 11.24
CA SER A 183 -36.39 -33.92 12.07
C SER A 183 -36.28 -34.81 13.32
N ASP A 184 -36.78 -34.30 14.45
CA ASP A 184 -37.42 -35.17 15.43
C ASP A 184 -38.67 -34.45 15.96
N ASN A 185 -39.82 -34.96 15.56
CA ASN A 185 -41.12 -34.53 16.04
C ASN A 185 -41.97 -35.81 16.14
N ASP A 186 -41.86 -36.47 17.28
CA ASP A 186 -42.88 -37.35 17.89
C ASP A 186 -42.72 -37.33 19.42
#